data_AF-A8IBI6-F1
#
_entry.id   AF-A8IBI6-F1
#
_cell.length_a   1.000
_cell.length_b   1.000
_cell.length_c   1.000
_cell.angle_alpha   90.00
_cell.angle_beta   90.00
_cell.angle_gamma   90.00
#
_symmetry.space_group_name_H-M   'P 1'
#
loop_
_entity.id
_entity.type
_entity.pdbx_description
1 polymer ?
#
loop_
_entity_poly.entity_id
_entity_poly.type
_entity_poly.pdbx_seq_one_letter_code
_entity_poly.pdbx_strand_id
1 'polypeptide(L)'
;MLDNRSVEVNAPLVQLSHVVQSFKKSDNNRYLVLDDVSLSIKEGEIVGLLGRSGSGKSTLLRIISGLVPPYSGDVRWMGKPVNGPCQGLSMVFQTFALFPWLTVRQNVEIGLEALGVDAAERRRRAEEAIDLIGLGGFESAYPKELSGGMRQRVGFARALVVHPRLMLMDEPFSALDVLTAETLRTDIIDLWMEGRLPIKSILIVTHNIEEAVLMCDRVMIFSSNPGRVAFEMPITLPHPRDRQAPEFRALVEDIYARMTNRDAPGAAPVGGAQRHEASLSTALEPVTTNLMAGLLEELADSPYDGRADLPALADSLNMSGDDLFPIAETLQMLRFAEVTQGDLILTAEGKAFVEADVEPRKALFAKHLLAHVAIAAHIRRVLDERPTHRAPYSRFSEELEDHMSEEFAERTLRTVIAWGRYGEVFSYDEKTAQFSLIEED
;
A
#
# COMPACT_ATOMS: atom_id res chain seq x y z
N MET A 1 -45.30 34.36 5.00
CA MET A 1 -44.16 33.70 4.34
C MET A 1 -43.31 33.11 5.44
N LEU A 2 -43.59 31.85 5.79
CA LEU A 2 -42.82 31.13 6.80
C LEU A 2 -41.68 30.41 6.08
N ASP A 3 -40.50 30.59 6.66
CA ASP A 3 -39.18 30.23 6.19
C ASP A 3 -39.06 28.71 6.01
N ASN A 4 -38.95 28.26 4.76
CA ASN A 4 -38.74 26.85 4.41
C ASN A 4 -37.24 26.51 4.47
N ARG A 5 -36.63 26.67 5.64
CA ARG A 5 -35.28 26.16 5.95
C ARG A 5 -35.41 24.80 6.61
N SER A 6 -35.94 23.85 5.85
CA SER A 6 -35.90 22.43 6.16
C SER A 6 -34.46 21.92 5.94
N VAL A 7 -33.71 21.79 7.03
CA VAL A 7 -32.64 20.80 7.27
C VAL A 7 -31.78 20.43 6.04
N GLU A 8 -30.73 21.23 5.74
CA GLU A 8 -29.59 20.73 4.95
C GLU A 8 -28.76 19.80 5.84
N VAL A 9 -29.08 18.50 5.81
CA VAL A 9 -28.22 17.45 6.36
C VAL A 9 -26.91 17.45 5.55
N ASN A 10 -25.78 17.75 6.20
CA ASN A 10 -24.39 17.71 5.72
C ASN A 10 -24.19 17.02 4.36
N ALA A 11 -24.20 17.81 3.27
CA ALA A 11 -23.82 17.30 1.96
C ALA A 11 -22.34 16.86 1.98
N PRO A 12 -21.98 15.73 1.35
CA PRO A 12 -20.60 15.27 1.32
C PRO A 12 -19.72 16.24 0.51
N LEU A 13 -18.48 16.41 0.96
CA LEU A 13 -17.43 17.11 0.21
C LEU A 13 -17.14 16.41 -1.11
N VAL A 14 -16.99 15.09 -1.07
CA VAL A 14 -16.73 14.25 -2.24
C VAL A 14 -17.78 13.16 -2.32
N GLN A 15 -18.31 12.91 -3.51
CA GLN A 15 -19.19 11.76 -3.78
C GLN A 15 -18.76 11.06 -5.06
N LEU A 16 -18.51 9.76 -4.98
CA LEU A 16 -18.22 8.87 -6.10
C LEU A 16 -19.39 7.91 -6.24
N SER A 17 -19.91 7.77 -7.46
CA SER A 17 -21.01 6.87 -7.78
C SER A 17 -20.59 5.97 -8.95
N HIS A 18 -20.47 4.67 -8.68
CA HIS A 18 -20.18 3.62 -9.66
C HIS A 18 -18.95 3.91 -10.52
N VAL A 19 -17.88 4.42 -9.89
CA VAL A 19 -16.66 4.81 -10.59
C VAL A 19 -15.89 3.59 -11.07
N VAL A 20 -15.63 3.56 -12.37
CA VAL A 20 -14.83 2.54 -13.05
C VAL A 20 -13.64 3.22 -13.69
N GLN A 21 -12.47 2.59 -13.61
CA GLN A 21 -11.27 3.06 -14.30
C GLN A 21 -10.55 1.92 -15.01
N SER A 22 -10.24 2.15 -16.29
CA SER A 22 -9.44 1.23 -17.08
C SER A 22 -8.36 1.97 -17.86
N PHE A 23 -7.21 1.34 -18.06
CA PHE A 23 -6.14 1.85 -18.92
C PHE A 23 -6.01 1.00 -20.18
N LYS A 24 -5.71 1.65 -21.32
CA LYS A 24 -5.50 0.97 -22.60
C LYS A 24 -4.12 0.32 -22.61
N LYS A 25 -4.05 -0.97 -22.97
CA LYS A 25 -2.79 -1.65 -23.32
C LYS A 25 -2.50 -1.57 -24.83
N SER A 26 -1.25 -1.82 -25.21
CA SER A 26 -0.73 -1.78 -26.58
C SER A 26 -1.50 -2.66 -27.57
N ASP A 27 -2.15 -3.71 -27.10
CA ASP A 27 -2.88 -4.71 -27.93
C ASP A 27 -4.41 -4.54 -27.90
N ASN A 28 -4.90 -3.31 -27.69
CA ASN A 28 -6.33 -2.96 -27.63
C ASN A 28 -7.13 -3.60 -26.45
N ASN A 29 -6.48 -4.40 -25.61
CA ASN A 29 -7.02 -4.92 -24.36
C ASN A 29 -7.03 -3.83 -23.26
N ARG A 30 -7.98 -3.88 -22.32
CA ARG A 30 -8.12 -2.89 -21.24
C ARG A 30 -7.82 -3.51 -19.89
N TYR A 31 -6.90 -2.90 -19.15
CA TYR A 31 -6.63 -3.28 -17.77
C TYR A 31 -7.56 -2.51 -16.83
N LEU A 32 -8.47 -3.24 -16.19
CA LEU A 32 -9.44 -2.69 -15.25
C LEU A 32 -8.76 -2.50 -13.88
N VAL A 33 -8.65 -1.24 -13.46
CA VAL A 33 -7.98 -0.86 -12.20
C VAL A 33 -8.99 -0.64 -11.09
N LEU A 34 -10.08 0.06 -11.39
CA LEU A 34 -11.16 0.31 -10.44
C LEU A 34 -12.46 -0.19 -11.05
N ASP A 35 -13.27 -0.83 -10.24
CA ASP A 35 -14.52 -1.43 -10.68
C ASP A 35 -15.64 -1.16 -9.66
N ASP A 36 -16.65 -0.44 -10.10
CA ASP A 36 -17.84 -0.07 -9.32
C ASP A 36 -17.53 0.55 -7.94
N VAL A 37 -16.62 1.53 -7.90
CA VAL A 37 -16.24 2.22 -6.66
C VAL A 37 -17.25 3.32 -6.33
N SER A 38 -17.93 3.17 -5.20
CA SER A 38 -18.84 4.19 -4.65
C SER A 38 -18.40 4.54 -3.23
N LEU A 39 -18.21 5.84 -2.97
CA LEU A 39 -17.84 6.34 -1.64
C LEU A 39 -18.26 7.79 -1.46
N SER A 40 -18.34 8.23 -0.21
CA SER A 40 -18.58 9.64 0.13
C SER A 40 -17.68 10.09 1.27
N ILE A 41 -17.20 11.33 1.22
CA ILE A 41 -16.39 11.95 2.28
C ILE A 41 -17.13 13.21 2.73
N LYS A 42 -17.37 13.34 4.03
CA LYS A 42 -18.05 14.45 4.70
C LYS A 42 -17.04 15.39 5.33
N GLU A 43 -17.50 16.59 5.69
CA GLU A 43 -16.70 17.51 6.51
C GLU A 43 -16.50 16.94 7.92
N GLY A 44 -15.30 17.10 8.48
CA GLY A 44 -14.96 16.77 9.86
C GLY A 44 -14.58 15.30 10.10
N GLU A 45 -14.27 14.53 9.05
CA GLU A 45 -13.77 13.15 9.19
C GLU A 45 -12.38 12.97 8.53
N ILE A 46 -11.59 12.07 9.11
CA ILE A 46 -10.43 11.43 8.48
C ILE A 46 -10.87 10.07 7.96
N VAL A 47 -10.80 9.89 6.64
CA VAL A 47 -11.13 8.61 5.98
C VAL A 47 -9.85 7.92 5.54
N GLY A 48 -9.68 6.66 5.96
CA GLY A 48 -8.58 5.79 5.54
C GLY A 48 -8.99 4.89 4.38
N LEU A 49 -8.20 4.87 3.31
CA LEU A 49 -8.29 3.89 2.23
C LEU A 49 -7.19 2.85 2.43
N LEU A 50 -7.58 1.68 2.90
CA LEU A 50 -6.71 0.53 3.12
C LEU A 50 -6.78 -0.45 1.96
N GLY A 51 -5.66 -1.05 1.59
CA GLY A 51 -5.64 -2.13 0.61
C GLY A 51 -4.23 -2.42 0.13
N ARG A 52 -4.02 -3.59 -0.48
CA ARG A 52 -2.70 -4.01 -0.96
C ARG A 52 -2.14 -3.07 -2.05
N SER A 53 -0.84 -3.12 -2.27
CA SER A 53 -0.23 -2.42 -3.40
C SER A 53 -0.90 -2.82 -4.72
N GLY A 54 -1.06 -1.86 -5.63
CA GLY A 54 -1.74 -2.09 -6.91
C GLY A 54 -3.28 -2.15 -6.88
N SER A 55 -3.94 -2.01 -5.72
CA SER A 55 -5.42 -2.03 -5.62
C SER A 55 -6.14 -0.80 -6.21
N GLY A 56 -5.42 0.14 -6.83
CA GLY A 56 -6.00 1.31 -7.50
C GLY A 56 -6.24 2.54 -6.60
N LYS A 57 -5.83 2.54 -5.33
CA LYS A 57 -6.01 3.65 -4.37
C LYS A 57 -5.44 4.99 -4.88
N SER A 58 -4.20 5.02 -5.33
CA SER A 58 -3.58 6.24 -5.88
C SER A 58 -4.27 6.71 -7.16
N THR A 59 -4.78 5.78 -7.98
CA THR A 59 -5.60 6.11 -9.15
C THR A 59 -6.91 6.77 -8.73
N LEU A 60 -7.55 6.29 -7.65
CA LEU A 60 -8.75 6.88 -7.09
C LEU A 60 -8.49 8.30 -6.57
N LEU A 61 -7.38 8.55 -5.88
CA LEU A 61 -7.00 9.91 -5.46
C LEU A 61 -6.84 10.86 -6.65
N ARG A 62 -6.22 10.40 -7.75
CA ARG A 62 -6.07 11.18 -8.99
C ARG A 62 -7.41 11.47 -9.65
N ILE A 63 -8.38 10.56 -9.54
CA ILE A 63 -9.75 10.78 -10.01
C ILE A 63 -10.48 11.82 -9.14
N ILE A 64 -10.40 11.68 -7.81
CA ILE A 64 -11.03 12.62 -6.86
C ILE A 64 -10.48 14.04 -7.04
N SER A 65 -9.17 14.17 -7.23
CA SER A 65 -8.50 15.45 -7.49
C SER A 65 -8.79 16.05 -8.87
N GLY A 66 -9.38 15.28 -9.79
CA GLY A 66 -9.65 15.69 -11.15
C GLY A 66 -8.41 15.72 -12.06
N LEU A 67 -7.32 15.06 -11.65
CA LEU A 67 -6.11 14.89 -12.47
C LEU A 67 -6.31 13.84 -13.57
N VAL A 68 -7.15 12.84 -13.31
CA VAL A 68 -7.49 11.78 -14.25
C VAL A 68 -9.01 11.64 -14.30
N PRO A 69 -9.66 11.72 -15.48
CA PRO A 69 -11.10 11.45 -15.57
C PRO A 69 -11.36 9.95 -15.38
N PRO A 70 -12.47 9.56 -14.72
CA PRO A 70 -12.87 8.17 -14.64
C PRO A 70 -13.30 7.66 -16.04
N TYR A 71 -13.18 6.35 -16.27
CA TYR A 71 -13.65 5.72 -17.50
C TYR A 71 -15.19 5.73 -17.57
N SER A 72 -15.86 5.45 -16.45
CA SER A 72 -17.30 5.64 -16.26
C SER A 72 -17.64 5.89 -14.79
N GLY A 73 -18.89 6.27 -14.52
CA GLY A 73 -19.35 6.70 -13.19
C GLY A 73 -19.36 8.21 -13.04
N ASP A 74 -19.76 8.69 -11.87
CA ASP A 74 -19.88 10.12 -11.55
C ASP A 74 -19.02 10.47 -10.33
N VAL A 75 -18.32 11.60 -10.42
CA VAL A 75 -17.50 12.14 -9.32
C VAL A 75 -17.95 13.57 -9.09
N ARG A 76 -18.37 13.87 -7.86
CA ARG A 76 -18.81 15.20 -7.44
C ARG A 76 -17.95 15.76 -6.33
N TRP A 77 -17.57 17.02 -6.49
CA TRP A 77 -16.91 17.85 -5.49
C TRP A 77 -17.87 18.97 -5.07
N MET A 78 -18.27 18.97 -3.79
CA MET A 78 -19.27 19.89 -3.22
C MET A 78 -20.55 19.98 -4.08
N GLY A 79 -21.07 18.82 -4.48
CA GLY A 79 -22.27 18.68 -5.31
C GLY A 79 -22.09 18.97 -6.81
N LYS A 80 -20.91 19.43 -7.26
CA LYS A 80 -20.62 19.75 -8.67
C LYS A 80 -19.81 18.64 -9.34
N PRO A 81 -20.07 18.29 -10.62
CA PRO A 81 -19.26 17.33 -11.35
C PRO A 81 -17.78 17.73 -11.44
N VAL A 82 -16.89 16.76 -11.26
CA VAL A 82 -15.44 16.92 -11.40
C VAL A 82 -15.05 16.74 -12.87
N ASN A 83 -14.65 17.83 -13.53
CA ASN A 83 -14.23 17.84 -14.94
C ASN A 83 -12.75 18.18 -15.14
N GLY A 84 -12.00 18.28 -14.05
CA GLY A 84 -10.60 18.71 -14.03
C GLY A 84 -10.16 19.06 -12.60
N PRO A 85 -8.94 19.60 -12.41
CA PRO A 85 -8.39 19.91 -11.10
C PRO A 85 -9.33 20.78 -10.25
N CYS A 86 -9.73 20.26 -9.09
CA CYS A 86 -10.70 20.94 -8.21
C CYS A 86 -10.02 21.96 -7.29
N GLN A 87 -10.57 23.17 -7.23
CA GLN A 87 -10.17 24.15 -6.22
C GLN A 87 -10.56 23.68 -4.82
N GLY A 88 -9.68 23.93 -3.84
CA GLY A 88 -9.89 23.52 -2.44
C GLY A 88 -9.50 22.07 -2.16
N LEU A 89 -8.81 21.40 -3.06
CA LEU A 89 -8.11 20.15 -2.81
C LEU A 89 -6.60 20.37 -2.79
N SER A 90 -5.91 19.67 -1.89
CA SER A 90 -4.45 19.54 -1.91
C SER A 90 -4.07 18.08 -1.86
N MET A 91 -2.95 17.75 -2.49
CA MET A 91 -2.41 16.38 -2.48
C MET A 91 -1.02 16.35 -1.86
N VAL A 92 -0.81 15.39 -0.97
CA VAL A 92 0.48 15.00 -0.43
C VAL A 92 0.84 13.66 -1.06
N PHE A 93 2.00 13.60 -1.70
CA PHE A 93 2.44 12.43 -2.45
C PHE A 93 3.34 11.53 -1.59
N GLN A 94 3.43 10.26 -1.99
CA GLN A 94 4.31 9.25 -1.40
C GLN A 94 5.79 9.65 -1.54
N THR A 95 6.20 10.05 -2.75
CA THR A 95 7.47 10.76 -2.93
C THR A 95 7.30 12.20 -2.47
N PHE A 96 8.26 12.75 -1.72
CA PHE A 96 8.20 14.14 -1.22
C PHE A 96 7.80 15.17 -2.31
N ALA A 97 8.15 14.88 -3.58
CA ALA A 97 7.78 15.67 -4.76
C ALA A 97 8.13 17.16 -4.60
N LEU A 98 9.19 17.47 -3.84
CA LEU A 98 9.71 18.82 -3.67
C LEU A 98 10.59 19.18 -4.86
N PHE A 99 10.58 20.44 -5.25
CA PHE A 99 11.48 20.97 -6.26
C PHE A 99 12.88 21.14 -5.64
N PRO A 100 13.89 20.37 -6.08
CA PRO A 100 15.19 20.32 -5.41
C PRO A 100 16.02 21.61 -5.57
N TRP A 101 15.68 22.45 -6.55
CA TRP A 101 16.32 23.74 -6.81
C TRP A 101 15.60 24.93 -6.14
N LEU A 102 14.50 24.69 -5.44
CA LEU A 102 13.78 25.71 -4.68
C LEU A 102 14.07 25.52 -3.18
N THR A 103 14.10 26.61 -2.41
CA THR A 103 14.17 26.54 -0.94
C THR A 103 12.87 25.98 -0.34
N VAL A 104 12.86 25.69 0.95
CA VAL A 104 11.64 25.31 1.70
C VAL A 104 10.52 26.32 1.48
N ARG A 105 10.80 27.62 1.72
CA ARG A 105 9.80 28.68 1.51
C ARG A 105 9.28 28.70 0.08
N GLN A 106 10.16 28.63 -0.91
CA GLN A 106 9.77 28.65 -2.33
C GLN A 106 8.93 27.42 -2.71
N ASN A 107 9.23 26.25 -2.14
CA ASN A 107 8.41 25.04 -2.32
C ASN A 107 7.00 25.24 -1.76
N VAL A 108 6.86 25.90 -0.61
CA VAL A 108 5.56 26.18 0.02
C VAL A 108 4.80 27.26 -0.75
N GLU A 109 5.47 28.33 -1.19
CA GLU A 109 4.86 29.46 -1.92
C GLU A 109 4.28 29.09 -3.29
N ILE A 110 4.72 27.98 -3.91
CA ILE A 110 4.40 27.66 -5.31
C ILE A 110 2.90 27.50 -5.58
N GLY A 111 2.16 26.91 -4.64
CA GLY A 111 0.71 26.75 -4.77
C GLY A 111 -0.02 28.08 -4.74
N LEU A 112 0.43 29.01 -3.88
CA LEU A 112 -0.11 30.36 -3.81
C LEU A 112 0.27 31.19 -5.04
N GLU A 113 1.45 30.96 -5.61
CA GLU A 113 1.89 31.61 -6.85
C GLU A 113 0.96 31.27 -8.01
N ALA A 114 0.64 29.98 -8.16
CA ALA A 114 -0.28 29.49 -9.18
C ALA A 114 -1.70 30.06 -9.01
N LEU A 115 -2.08 30.41 -7.78
CA LEU A 115 -3.34 31.10 -7.45
C LEU A 115 -3.29 32.62 -7.62
N GLY A 116 -2.15 33.18 -8.02
CA GLY A 116 -1.98 34.62 -8.24
C GLY A 116 -1.95 35.45 -6.96
N VAL A 117 -1.61 34.85 -5.81
CA VAL A 117 -1.49 35.57 -4.53
C VAL A 117 -0.26 36.49 -4.56
N ASP A 118 -0.43 37.71 -4.04
CA ASP A 118 0.66 38.71 -3.98
C ASP A 118 1.88 38.20 -3.19
N ALA A 119 3.08 38.59 -3.62
CA ALA A 119 4.33 38.08 -3.07
C ALA A 119 4.50 38.33 -1.56
N ALA A 120 4.02 39.46 -1.01
CA ALA A 120 4.12 39.73 0.42
C ALA A 120 3.21 38.80 1.23
N GLU A 121 2.00 38.57 0.75
CA GLU A 121 1.03 37.66 1.38
C GLU A 121 1.45 36.19 1.23
N ARG A 122 2.05 35.83 0.08
CA ARG A 122 2.61 34.48 -0.12
C ARG A 122 3.67 34.15 0.91
N ARG A 123 4.61 35.07 1.12
CA ARG A 123 5.67 34.92 2.11
C ARG A 123 5.12 34.74 3.52
N ARG A 124 4.20 35.63 3.93
CA ARG A 124 3.57 35.57 5.26
C ARG A 124 2.88 34.21 5.50
N ARG A 125 2.05 33.75 4.55
CA ARG A 125 1.36 32.46 4.68
C ARG A 125 2.32 31.28 4.66
N ALA A 126 3.37 31.33 3.83
CA ALA A 126 4.36 30.27 3.79
C ALA A 126 5.11 30.15 5.11
N GLU A 127 5.52 31.27 5.71
CA GLU A 127 6.16 31.30 7.03
C GLU A 127 5.23 30.73 8.11
N GLU A 128 3.96 31.17 8.16
CA GLU A 128 2.96 30.62 9.09
C GLU A 128 2.74 29.11 8.91
N ALA A 129 2.70 28.62 7.67
CA ALA A 129 2.55 27.20 7.37
C ALA A 129 3.79 26.39 7.75
N ILE A 130 4.99 26.95 7.60
CA ILE A 130 6.27 26.33 7.98
C ILE A 130 6.39 26.23 9.50
N ASP A 131 6.00 27.28 10.22
CA ASP A 131 5.98 27.28 11.68
C ASP A 131 4.96 26.28 12.23
N LEU A 132 3.78 26.18 11.60
CA LEU A 132 2.73 25.25 12.00
C LEU A 132 3.20 23.79 12.00
N ILE A 133 4.07 23.41 11.05
CA ILE A 133 4.63 22.05 10.94
C ILE A 133 5.98 21.89 11.67
N GLY A 134 6.42 22.91 12.42
CA GLY A 134 7.60 22.86 13.28
C GLY A 134 8.94 23.00 12.55
N LEU A 135 8.99 23.69 11.40
CA LEU A 135 10.23 23.94 10.64
C LEU A 135 10.67 25.40 10.63
N GLY A 136 10.24 26.21 11.61
CA GLY A 136 10.73 27.57 11.77
C GLY A 136 12.27 27.62 11.81
N GLY A 137 12.86 28.53 11.04
CA GLY A 137 14.31 28.67 10.86
C GLY A 137 14.91 27.88 9.68
N PHE A 138 14.13 27.04 8.98
CA PHE A 138 14.57 26.28 7.79
C PHE A 138 14.05 26.85 6.46
N GLU A 139 13.47 28.04 6.44
CA GLU A 139 12.80 28.65 5.28
C GLU A 139 13.72 28.79 4.05
N SER A 140 15.01 29.02 4.33
CA SER A 140 16.06 29.23 3.32
C SER A 140 16.81 27.95 2.92
N ALA A 141 16.59 26.84 3.62
CA ALA A 141 17.23 25.56 3.30
C ALA A 141 16.68 24.97 1.99
N TYR A 142 17.51 24.20 1.29
CA TYR A 142 17.13 23.40 0.14
C TYR A 142 16.72 21.97 0.58
N PRO A 143 15.86 21.27 -0.18
CA PRO A 143 15.41 19.92 0.18
C PRO A 143 16.52 18.90 0.47
N LYS A 144 17.68 19.05 -0.17
CA LYS A 144 18.87 18.20 0.05
C LYS A 144 19.53 18.38 1.43
N GLU A 145 19.25 19.48 2.11
CA GLU A 145 19.78 19.83 3.43
C GLU A 145 18.87 19.34 4.57
N LEU A 146 17.73 18.74 4.22
CA LEU A 146 16.69 18.31 5.15
C LEU A 146 16.72 16.79 5.33
N SER A 147 16.32 16.30 6.50
CA SER A 147 16.03 14.87 6.71
C SER A 147 14.77 14.43 5.95
N GLY A 148 14.50 13.13 5.87
CA GLY A 148 13.28 12.59 5.25
C GLY A 148 12.00 13.16 5.89
N GLY A 149 11.91 13.12 7.22
CA GLY A 149 10.77 13.67 7.96
C GLY A 149 10.60 15.17 7.74
N MET A 150 11.70 15.94 7.71
CA MET A 150 11.65 17.36 7.42
C MET A 150 11.13 17.62 6.00
N ARG A 151 11.59 16.87 4.98
CA ARG A 151 11.05 16.99 3.62
C ARG A 151 9.55 16.70 3.57
N GLN A 152 9.08 15.69 4.32
CA GLN A 152 7.65 15.39 4.37
C GLN A 152 6.84 16.52 5.02
N ARG A 153 7.36 17.11 6.11
CA ARG A 153 6.75 18.29 6.75
C ARG A 153 6.67 19.48 5.79
N VAL A 154 7.67 19.70 4.93
CA VAL A 154 7.58 20.71 3.86
C VAL A 154 6.46 20.37 2.86
N GLY A 155 6.29 19.10 2.52
CA GLY A 155 5.18 18.61 1.72
C GLY A 155 3.82 18.95 2.34
N PHE A 156 3.67 18.76 3.66
CA PHE A 156 2.48 19.17 4.41
C PHE A 156 2.27 20.68 4.41
N ALA A 157 3.30 21.49 4.71
CA ALA A 157 3.19 22.96 4.64
C ALA A 157 2.71 23.42 3.26
N ARG A 158 3.28 22.86 2.18
CA ARG A 158 2.88 23.16 0.79
C ARG A 158 1.42 22.80 0.52
N ALA A 159 0.93 21.69 1.07
CA ALA A 159 -0.47 21.30 0.94
C ALA A 159 -1.41 22.18 1.78
N LEU A 160 -1.00 22.58 2.98
CA LEU A 160 -1.81 23.34 3.93
C LEU A 160 -1.92 24.82 3.59
N VAL A 161 -0.88 25.42 3.01
CA VAL A 161 -0.80 26.87 2.82
C VAL A 161 -1.91 27.45 1.93
N VAL A 162 -2.48 26.63 1.03
CA VAL A 162 -3.61 27.02 0.17
C VAL A 162 -4.97 26.89 0.86
N HIS A 163 -5.00 26.52 2.14
CA HIS A 163 -6.19 26.29 2.97
C HIS A 163 -7.21 25.36 2.28
N PRO A 164 -6.82 24.12 1.94
CA PRO A 164 -7.70 23.20 1.23
C PRO A 164 -8.87 22.76 2.12
N ARG A 165 -10.03 22.50 1.53
CA ARG A 165 -11.14 21.85 2.24
C ARG A 165 -10.85 20.38 2.49
N LEU A 166 -10.30 19.67 1.51
CA LEU A 166 -9.92 18.26 1.66
C LEU A 166 -8.45 18.08 1.30
N MET A 167 -7.72 17.45 2.21
CA MET A 167 -6.35 17.00 1.96
C MET A 167 -6.36 15.52 1.57
N LEU A 168 -5.80 15.22 0.41
CA LEU A 168 -5.55 13.88 -0.07
C LEU A 168 -4.11 13.50 0.27
N MET A 169 -3.91 12.36 0.92
CA MET A 169 -2.57 11.86 1.24
C MET A 169 -2.38 10.48 0.62
N ASP A 170 -1.37 10.34 -0.23
CA ASP A 170 -1.03 9.08 -0.90
C ASP A 170 0.20 8.47 -0.23
N GLU A 171 0.00 7.55 0.71
CA GLU A 171 1.04 6.93 1.53
C GLU A 171 2.07 7.93 2.09
N PRO A 172 1.61 8.96 2.84
CA PRO A 172 2.47 10.08 3.22
C PRO A 172 3.57 9.72 4.24
N PHE A 173 3.56 8.51 4.80
CA PHE A 173 4.51 8.10 5.84
C PHE A 173 5.41 6.94 5.42
N SER A 174 5.19 6.30 4.26
CA SER A 174 5.87 5.06 3.88
C SER A 174 7.36 5.22 3.53
N ALA A 175 7.79 6.43 3.15
CA ALA A 175 9.19 6.71 2.82
C ALA A 175 10.05 7.15 4.03
N LEU A 176 9.52 7.02 5.25
CA LEU A 176 10.15 7.48 6.49
C LEU A 176 10.56 6.29 7.36
N ASP A 177 11.59 6.46 8.19
CA ASP A 177 11.88 5.50 9.26
C ASP A 177 10.75 5.49 10.30
N VAL A 178 10.61 4.37 11.00
CA VAL A 178 9.48 4.08 11.92
C VAL A 178 9.26 5.19 12.95
N LEU A 179 10.31 5.64 13.64
CA LEU A 179 10.20 6.65 14.70
C LEU A 179 9.82 8.04 14.14
N THR A 180 10.39 8.40 12.99
CA THR A 180 10.05 9.66 12.31
C THR A 180 8.61 9.64 11.80
N ALA A 181 8.16 8.52 11.20
CA ALA A 181 6.79 8.33 10.76
C ALA A 181 5.80 8.41 11.94
N GLU A 182 6.12 7.77 13.06
CA GLU A 182 5.31 7.81 14.28
C GLU A 182 5.16 9.24 14.81
N THR A 183 6.28 9.95 14.99
CA THR A 183 6.27 11.33 15.49
C THR A 183 5.42 12.22 14.58
N LEU A 184 5.59 12.08 13.27
CA LEU A 184 4.89 12.92 12.30
C LEU A 184 3.39 12.63 12.23
N ARG A 185 2.96 11.37 12.40
CA ARG A 185 1.54 11.00 12.51
C ARG A 185 0.90 11.63 13.74
N THR A 186 1.56 11.52 14.90
CA THR A 186 1.07 12.11 16.15
C THR A 186 0.92 13.62 16.01
N ASP A 187 1.92 14.32 15.48
CA ASP A 187 1.85 15.77 15.25
C ASP A 187 0.66 16.17 14.36
N ILE A 188 0.40 15.43 13.28
CA ILE A 188 -0.74 15.73 12.39
C ILE A 188 -2.07 15.48 13.10
N ILE A 189 -2.19 14.40 13.87
CA ILE A 189 -3.40 14.11 14.67
C ILE A 189 -3.63 15.21 15.70
N ASP A 190 -2.59 15.62 16.42
CA ASP A 190 -2.69 16.65 17.45
C ASP A 190 -3.14 17.99 16.84
N LEU A 191 -2.50 18.42 15.74
CA LEU A 191 -2.90 19.64 15.02
C LEU A 191 -4.34 19.56 14.48
N TRP A 192 -4.77 18.38 14.04
CA TRP A 192 -6.14 18.14 13.57
C TRP A 192 -7.15 18.22 14.72
N MET A 193 -6.88 17.56 15.84
CA MET A 193 -7.73 17.54 17.04
C MET A 193 -7.82 18.90 17.73
N GLU A 194 -6.73 19.67 17.71
CA GLU A 194 -6.70 21.05 18.22
C GLU A 194 -7.43 22.04 17.28
N GLY A 195 -7.85 21.61 16.08
CA GLY A 195 -8.48 22.47 15.08
C GLY A 195 -7.54 23.52 14.48
N ARG A 196 -6.23 23.28 14.55
CA ARG A 196 -5.18 24.20 14.06
C ARG A 196 -4.87 24.02 12.59
N LEU A 197 -5.16 22.84 12.02
CA LEU A 197 -5.01 22.63 10.58
C LEU A 197 -6.11 23.40 9.82
N PRO A 198 -5.75 24.24 8.83
CA PRO A 198 -6.72 24.99 8.01
C PRO A 198 -7.39 24.10 6.95
N ILE A 199 -7.94 22.95 7.36
CA ILE A 199 -8.58 21.94 6.50
C ILE A 199 -9.92 21.47 7.07
N LYS A 200 -10.76 20.84 6.25
CA LYS A 200 -12.09 20.34 6.67
C LYS A 200 -12.20 18.83 6.78
N SER A 201 -11.41 18.08 6.01
CA SER A 201 -11.33 16.62 6.06
C SER A 201 -9.99 16.12 5.51
N ILE A 202 -9.66 14.86 5.82
CA ILE A 202 -8.48 14.17 5.28
C ILE A 202 -8.93 12.85 4.64
N LEU A 203 -8.40 12.54 3.46
CA LEU A 203 -8.45 11.21 2.88
C LEU A 203 -7.02 10.68 2.80
N ILE A 204 -6.71 9.65 3.58
CA ILE A 204 -5.39 9.04 3.61
C ILE A 204 -5.43 7.66 2.97
N VAL A 205 -4.56 7.43 2.00
CA VAL A 205 -4.26 6.11 1.45
C VAL A 205 -3.09 5.54 2.22
N THR A 206 -3.26 4.32 2.72
CA THR A 206 -2.21 3.61 3.43
C THR A 206 -2.35 2.11 3.24
N HIS A 207 -1.26 1.38 3.44
CA HIS A 207 -1.28 -0.07 3.58
C HIS A 207 -1.09 -0.51 5.03
N ASN A 208 -0.78 0.42 5.96
CA ASN A 208 -0.56 0.13 7.36
C ASN A 208 -1.88 0.22 8.15
N ILE A 209 -2.30 -0.91 8.72
CA ILE A 209 -3.57 -1.02 9.45
C ILE A 209 -3.55 -0.20 10.74
N GLU A 210 -2.46 -0.27 11.50
CA GLU A 210 -2.34 0.48 12.75
C GLU A 210 -2.40 1.99 12.50
N GLU A 211 -1.80 2.47 11.42
CA GLU A 211 -1.91 3.87 11.00
C GLU A 211 -3.36 4.27 10.76
N ALA A 212 -4.12 3.44 10.03
CA ALA A 212 -5.52 3.71 9.77
C ALA A 212 -6.35 3.70 11.07
N VAL A 213 -6.13 2.73 11.97
CA VAL A 213 -6.81 2.65 13.27
C VAL A 213 -6.37 3.78 14.20
N LEU A 214 -5.16 4.31 14.06
CA LEU A 214 -4.67 5.44 14.86
C LEU A 214 -5.25 6.77 14.39
N MET A 215 -5.34 6.99 13.08
CA MET A 215 -5.64 8.31 12.51
C MET A 215 -7.08 8.51 12.06
N CYS A 216 -7.76 7.46 11.59
CA CYS A 216 -9.00 7.62 10.83
C CYS A 216 -10.24 7.51 11.71
N ASP A 217 -11.30 8.24 11.37
CA ASP A 217 -12.64 8.06 11.93
C ASP A 217 -13.38 6.91 11.25
N ARG A 218 -12.99 6.60 10.01
CA ARG A 218 -13.57 5.55 9.19
C ARG A 218 -12.55 4.98 8.22
N VAL A 219 -12.58 3.67 8.02
CA VAL A 219 -11.70 2.96 7.08
C VAL A 219 -12.51 2.28 5.98
N MET A 220 -12.00 2.33 4.76
CA MET A 220 -12.51 1.62 3.60
C MET A 220 -11.45 0.63 3.12
N ILE A 221 -11.80 -0.65 3.10
CA ILE A 221 -10.91 -1.73 2.70
C ILE A 221 -11.13 -2.04 1.21
N PHE A 222 -10.06 -1.95 0.43
CA PHE A 222 -10.04 -2.16 -1.01
C PHE A 222 -9.62 -3.58 -1.36
N SER A 223 -10.40 -4.26 -2.21
CA SER A 223 -9.98 -5.48 -2.90
C SER A 223 -8.87 -5.18 -3.91
N SER A 224 -8.13 -6.20 -4.34
CA SER A 224 -7.10 -6.08 -5.37
C SER A 224 -7.51 -6.81 -6.64
N ASN A 225 -7.23 -6.22 -7.81
CA ASN A 225 -7.44 -6.80 -9.15
C ASN A 225 -8.87 -7.31 -9.43
N PRO A 226 -9.86 -6.43 -9.70
CA PRO A 226 -9.79 -4.96 -9.69
C PRO A 226 -10.03 -4.36 -8.30
N GLY A 227 -9.68 -3.07 -8.17
CA GLY A 227 -9.95 -2.27 -6.98
C GLY A 227 -11.45 -2.02 -6.78
N ARG A 228 -12.00 -2.50 -5.67
CA ARG A 228 -13.38 -2.26 -5.23
C ARG A 228 -13.42 -2.01 -3.74
N VAL A 229 -14.43 -1.29 -3.25
CA VAL A 229 -14.68 -1.17 -1.80
C VAL A 229 -15.28 -2.48 -1.31
N ALA A 230 -14.50 -3.28 -0.58
CA ALA A 230 -14.93 -4.56 -0.02
C ALA A 230 -15.68 -4.38 1.30
N PHE A 231 -15.14 -3.52 2.18
CA PHE A 231 -15.73 -3.22 3.48
C PHE A 231 -15.56 -1.75 3.82
N GLU A 232 -16.52 -1.22 4.56
CA GLU A 232 -16.46 0.09 5.20
C GLU A 232 -16.72 -0.09 6.70
N MET A 233 -15.87 0.50 7.54
CA MET A 233 -15.97 0.34 8.99
C MET A 233 -15.64 1.64 9.72
N PRO A 234 -16.47 2.07 10.69
CA PRO A 234 -16.13 3.20 11.56
C PRO A 234 -15.08 2.80 12.61
N ILE A 235 -14.21 3.74 12.97
CA ILE A 235 -13.29 3.60 14.10
C ILE A 235 -13.83 4.45 15.25
N THR A 236 -14.49 3.80 16.22
CA THR A 236 -15.21 4.51 17.29
C THR A 236 -14.34 4.88 18.49
N LEU A 237 -13.02 4.62 18.43
CA LEU A 237 -12.10 4.94 19.52
C LEU A 237 -11.86 6.46 19.59
N PRO A 238 -12.00 7.09 20.77
CA PRO A 238 -11.71 8.50 20.94
C PRO A 238 -10.21 8.80 20.83
N HIS A 239 -9.86 9.99 20.36
CA HIS A 239 -8.49 10.50 20.45
C HIS A 239 -8.20 11.08 21.85
N PRO A 240 -6.95 10.99 22.35
CA PRO A 240 -5.83 10.24 21.77
C PRO A 240 -6.01 8.73 21.94
N ARG A 241 -5.62 7.95 20.91
CA ARG A 241 -5.76 6.50 20.90
C ARG A 241 -4.50 5.84 21.45
N ASP A 242 -4.67 4.91 22.38
CA ASP A 242 -3.59 4.11 22.93
C ASP A 242 -3.44 2.80 22.13
N ARG A 243 -2.27 2.59 21.52
CA ARG A 243 -1.96 1.38 20.74
C ARG A 243 -1.91 0.12 21.60
N GLN A 244 -1.67 0.26 22.89
CA GLN A 244 -1.60 -0.85 23.84
C GLN A 244 -2.98 -1.24 24.38
N ALA A 245 -4.02 -0.43 24.13
CA ALA A 245 -5.37 -0.73 24.57
C ALA A 245 -5.92 -1.98 23.86
N PRO A 246 -6.57 -2.92 24.58
CA PRO A 246 -7.15 -4.11 23.97
C PRO A 246 -8.14 -3.80 22.83
N GLU A 247 -8.92 -2.72 22.96
CA GLU A 247 -9.88 -2.31 21.95
C GLU A 247 -9.22 -1.80 20.66
N PHE A 248 -8.02 -1.22 20.76
CA PHE A 248 -7.21 -0.84 19.59
C PHE A 248 -6.72 -2.07 18.85
N ARG A 249 -6.13 -3.02 19.57
CA ARG A 249 -5.61 -4.27 19.00
C ARG A 249 -6.73 -5.10 18.35
N ALA A 250 -7.89 -5.19 19.00
CA ALA A 250 -9.05 -5.87 18.44
C ALA A 250 -9.53 -5.28 17.11
N LEU A 251 -9.46 -3.94 16.94
CA LEU A 251 -9.80 -3.30 15.66
C LEU A 251 -8.75 -3.58 14.58
N VAL A 252 -7.47 -3.58 14.95
CA VAL A 252 -6.37 -3.95 14.03
C VAL A 252 -6.57 -5.40 13.56
N GLU A 253 -6.85 -6.32 14.48
CA GLU A 253 -7.16 -7.73 14.17
C GLU A 253 -8.39 -7.90 13.28
N ASP A 254 -9.49 -7.17 13.53
CA ASP A 254 -10.70 -7.25 12.67
C ASP A 254 -10.42 -6.75 11.25
N ILE A 255 -9.71 -5.61 11.11
CA ILE A 255 -9.32 -5.10 9.79
C ILE A 255 -8.40 -6.09 9.08
N TYR A 256 -7.42 -6.65 9.80
CA TYR A 256 -6.51 -7.64 9.28
C TYR A 256 -7.26 -8.88 8.77
N ALA A 257 -8.18 -9.41 9.58
CA ALA A 257 -9.00 -10.56 9.21
C ALA A 257 -9.83 -10.26 7.97
N ARG A 258 -10.37 -9.06 7.79
CA ARG A 258 -11.13 -8.67 6.59
C ARG A 258 -10.26 -8.44 5.36
N MET A 259 -9.01 -8.02 5.54
CA MET A 259 -8.05 -7.89 4.45
C MET A 259 -7.53 -9.24 3.96
N THR A 260 -7.47 -10.24 4.84
CA THR A 260 -6.91 -11.58 4.56
C THR A 260 -7.96 -12.64 4.25
N ASN A 261 -9.15 -12.60 4.87
CA ASN A 261 -10.26 -13.46 4.49
C ASN A 261 -10.86 -12.97 3.18
N ARG A 262 -10.61 -13.74 2.11
CA ARG A 262 -11.31 -13.60 0.82
C ARG A 262 -12.82 -13.91 0.90
N ASP A 263 -13.32 -14.42 2.02
CA ASP A 263 -14.71 -14.80 2.19
C ASP A 263 -15.26 -14.33 3.56
N ALA A 264 -15.99 -13.21 3.57
CA ALA A 264 -16.92 -12.87 4.65
C ALA A 264 -18.29 -12.50 4.05
N PRO A 265 -19.40 -12.82 4.75
CA PRO A 265 -20.68 -13.16 4.14
C PRO A 265 -21.41 -11.93 3.64
N GLY A 266 -21.65 -11.88 2.32
CA GLY A 266 -22.35 -10.79 1.66
C GLY A 266 -22.22 -10.82 0.13
N ALA A 267 -21.21 -11.50 -0.40
CA ALA A 267 -21.15 -11.83 -1.82
C ALA A 267 -22.13 -12.98 -2.12
N ALA A 268 -23.14 -12.71 -2.94
CA ALA A 268 -23.99 -13.75 -3.51
C ALA A 268 -23.10 -14.82 -4.20
N PRO A 269 -23.46 -16.11 -4.11
CA PRO A 269 -22.64 -17.18 -4.65
C PRO A 269 -22.67 -17.10 -6.18
N VAL A 270 -21.61 -16.52 -6.77
CA VAL A 270 -21.27 -16.81 -8.16
C VAL A 270 -20.56 -18.15 -8.12
N GLY A 271 -21.20 -19.14 -8.72
CA GLY A 271 -20.89 -20.54 -8.55
C GLY A 271 -19.48 -20.96 -8.98
N GLY A 272 -19.07 -22.10 -8.44
CA GLY A 272 -17.91 -22.87 -8.86
C GLY A 272 -16.73 -22.72 -7.93
N ALA A 273 -16.60 -23.67 -7.01
CA ALA A 273 -15.38 -23.89 -6.26
C ALA A 273 -14.21 -24.11 -7.24
N GLN A 274 -13.39 -23.08 -7.45
CA GLN A 274 -12.03 -23.23 -7.94
C GLN A 274 -11.09 -22.90 -6.78
N ARG A 275 -10.40 -23.95 -6.31
CA ARG A 275 -9.25 -23.83 -5.41
C ARG A 275 -8.23 -22.92 -6.10
N HIS A 276 -7.86 -21.82 -5.44
CA HIS A 276 -6.91 -20.85 -5.97
C HIS A 276 -5.51 -21.48 -6.14
N GLU A 277 -5.21 -21.96 -7.34
CA GLU A 277 -3.84 -22.07 -7.83
C GLU A 277 -3.34 -20.66 -8.15
N ALA A 278 -2.10 -20.33 -7.76
CA ALA A 278 -1.51 -19.04 -8.11
C ALA A 278 -1.50 -18.91 -9.65
N SER A 279 -2.07 -17.84 -10.17
CA SER A 279 -1.98 -17.47 -11.59
C SER A 279 -0.73 -16.61 -11.83
N LEU A 280 -0.26 -16.51 -13.08
CA LEU A 280 0.86 -15.64 -13.49
C LEU A 280 0.65 -14.14 -13.16
N SER A 281 -0.56 -13.75 -12.73
CA SER A 281 -0.93 -12.39 -12.35
C SER A 281 -0.60 -12.00 -10.90
N THR A 282 0.00 -12.89 -10.10
CA THR A 282 0.38 -12.59 -8.72
C THR A 282 1.80 -12.02 -8.68
N ALA A 283 1.95 -10.76 -8.27
CA ALA A 283 3.26 -10.15 -8.07
C ALA A 283 3.94 -10.74 -6.82
N LEU A 284 5.25 -10.99 -6.90
CA LEU A 284 6.03 -11.48 -5.76
C LEU A 284 6.70 -10.33 -5.02
N GLU A 285 6.57 -10.31 -3.69
CA GLU A 285 7.31 -9.39 -2.83
C GLU A 285 8.77 -9.85 -2.67
N PRO A 286 9.74 -8.92 -2.57
CA PRO A 286 11.17 -9.23 -2.56
C PRO A 286 11.64 -9.74 -1.18
N VAL A 287 11.11 -10.88 -0.76
CA VAL A 287 11.49 -11.56 0.49
C VAL A 287 12.66 -12.50 0.25
N THR A 288 13.69 -12.41 1.09
CA THR A 288 14.85 -13.30 1.01
C THR A 288 14.58 -14.66 1.66
N THR A 289 15.23 -15.72 1.18
CA THR A 289 15.12 -17.05 1.76
C THR A 289 15.66 -17.14 3.18
N ASN A 290 16.63 -16.31 3.54
CA ASN A 290 17.15 -16.21 4.90
C ASN A 290 16.11 -15.64 5.87
N LEU A 291 15.34 -14.63 5.43
CA LEU A 291 14.25 -14.08 6.25
C LEU A 291 13.12 -15.10 6.43
N MET A 292 12.79 -15.85 5.38
CA MET A 292 11.82 -16.95 5.49
C MET A 292 12.28 -18.04 6.45
N ALA A 293 13.55 -18.47 6.33
CA ALA A 293 14.11 -19.50 7.22
C ALA A 293 14.18 -19.02 8.67
N GLY A 294 14.65 -17.79 8.91
CA GLY A 294 14.73 -17.23 10.26
C GLY A 294 13.35 -17.09 10.92
N LEU A 295 12.32 -16.68 10.17
CA LEU A 295 10.96 -16.62 10.70
C LEU A 295 10.39 -18.01 11.04
N LEU A 296 10.64 -19.02 10.19
CA LEU A 296 10.22 -20.40 10.47
C LEU A 296 10.96 -20.98 11.68
N GLU A 297 12.26 -20.70 11.81
CA GLU A 297 13.09 -21.15 12.94
C GLU A 297 12.62 -20.51 14.25
N GLU A 298 12.43 -19.19 14.28
CA GLU A 298 11.88 -18.47 15.45
C GLU A 298 10.50 -19.00 15.85
N LEU A 299 9.62 -19.25 14.88
CA LEU A 299 8.29 -19.78 15.13
C LEU A 299 8.31 -21.23 15.65
N ALA A 300 9.32 -22.02 15.27
CA ALA A 300 9.49 -23.40 15.71
C ALA A 300 10.10 -23.50 17.12
N ASP A 301 10.95 -22.54 17.48
CA ASP A 301 11.65 -22.51 18.75
C ASP A 301 10.74 -22.08 19.93
N SER A 302 11.21 -22.35 21.14
CA SER A 302 10.54 -21.91 22.37
C SER A 302 10.65 -20.38 22.48
N PRO A 303 9.56 -19.64 22.82
CA PRO A 303 8.33 -20.10 23.46
C PRO A 303 7.14 -20.39 22.52
N TYR A 304 7.33 -20.34 21.20
CA TYR A 304 6.22 -20.37 20.24
C TYR A 304 5.81 -21.78 19.83
N ASP A 305 6.74 -22.74 19.82
CA ASP A 305 6.46 -24.18 19.64
C ASP A 305 5.54 -24.49 18.41
N GLY A 306 5.67 -23.71 17.34
CA GLY A 306 4.89 -23.85 16.12
C GLY A 306 3.73 -22.87 15.94
N ARG A 307 3.43 -22.01 16.91
CA ARG A 307 2.34 -21.03 16.82
C ARG A 307 2.66 -19.76 17.60
N ALA A 308 2.59 -18.62 16.91
CA ALA A 308 2.80 -17.32 17.52
C ALA A 308 1.76 -16.32 17.03
N ASP A 309 1.38 -15.41 17.92
CA ASP A 309 0.71 -14.17 17.54
C ASP A 309 1.69 -13.30 16.75
N LEU A 310 1.27 -12.76 15.60
CA LEU A 310 2.16 -12.02 14.68
C LEU A 310 2.81 -10.78 15.33
N PRO A 311 2.10 -9.93 16.10
CA PRO A 311 2.70 -8.87 16.91
C PRO A 311 3.78 -9.36 17.87
N ALA A 312 3.53 -10.46 18.60
CA ALA A 312 4.52 -11.02 19.52
C ALA A 312 5.78 -11.52 18.80
N LEU A 313 5.62 -12.02 17.57
CA LEU A 313 6.71 -12.48 16.71
C LEU A 313 7.48 -11.32 16.06
N ALA A 314 6.78 -10.22 15.73
CA ALA A 314 7.38 -8.97 15.27
C ALA A 314 8.30 -8.39 16.35
N ASP A 315 7.81 -8.37 17.60
CA ASP A 315 8.58 -7.89 18.76
C ASP A 315 9.83 -8.75 19.01
N SER A 316 9.74 -10.09 18.92
CA SER A 316 10.89 -10.98 19.17
C SER A 316 11.99 -10.85 18.12
N LEU A 317 11.59 -10.68 16.86
CA LEU A 317 12.52 -10.49 15.75
C LEU A 317 13.01 -9.04 15.60
N ASN A 318 12.52 -8.12 16.46
CA ASN A 318 12.75 -6.68 16.36
C ASN A 318 12.43 -6.14 14.96
N MET A 319 11.32 -6.63 14.40
CA MET A 319 10.79 -6.30 13.08
C MET A 319 9.52 -5.48 13.21
N SER A 320 9.26 -4.60 12.25
CA SER A 320 7.96 -3.96 12.14
C SER A 320 6.94 -4.92 11.52
N GLY A 321 5.65 -4.70 11.78
CA GLY A 321 4.59 -5.44 11.08
C GLY A 321 4.74 -5.35 9.54
N ASP A 322 5.10 -4.17 9.04
CA ASP A 322 5.30 -3.91 7.60
C ASP A 322 6.42 -4.77 6.99
N ASP A 323 7.44 -5.15 7.77
CA ASP A 323 8.52 -6.06 7.35
C ASP A 323 8.15 -7.54 7.53
N LEU A 324 7.35 -7.86 8.55
CA LEU A 324 6.94 -9.22 8.88
C LEU A 324 5.87 -9.76 7.92
N PHE A 325 4.88 -8.93 7.55
CA PHE A 325 3.74 -9.36 6.75
C PHE A 325 4.12 -9.95 5.38
N PRO A 326 5.02 -9.33 4.59
CA PRO A 326 5.44 -9.92 3.32
C PRO A 326 6.07 -11.30 3.49
N ILE A 327 6.80 -11.53 4.59
CA ILE A 327 7.44 -12.82 4.89
C ILE A 327 6.35 -13.85 5.23
N ALA A 328 5.42 -13.51 6.13
CA ALA A 328 4.31 -14.39 6.50
C ALA A 328 3.42 -14.77 5.30
N GLU A 329 3.08 -13.79 4.44
CA GLU A 329 2.31 -14.05 3.22
C GLU A 329 3.08 -14.96 2.24
N THR A 330 4.41 -14.78 2.14
CA THR A 330 5.26 -15.62 1.29
C THR A 330 5.33 -17.05 1.82
N LEU A 331 5.50 -17.24 3.13
CA LEU A 331 5.49 -18.55 3.76
C LEU A 331 4.14 -19.25 3.60
N GLN A 332 3.04 -18.51 3.66
CA GLN A 332 1.69 -19.03 3.39
C GLN A 332 1.51 -19.44 1.93
N MET A 333 1.97 -18.61 0.99
CA MET A 333 1.94 -18.95 -0.43
C MET A 333 2.73 -20.24 -0.70
N LEU A 334 3.92 -20.38 -0.10
CA LEU A 334 4.75 -21.57 -0.20
C LEU A 334 4.26 -22.74 0.66
N ARG A 335 3.17 -22.59 1.43
CA ARG A 335 2.61 -23.63 2.32
C ARG A 335 3.57 -24.13 3.41
N PHE A 336 4.48 -23.27 3.87
CA PHE A 336 5.32 -23.55 5.04
C PHE A 336 4.66 -23.10 6.35
N ALA A 337 3.86 -22.03 6.30
CA ALA A 337 3.06 -21.57 7.42
C ALA A 337 1.62 -21.28 6.98
N GLU A 338 0.70 -21.16 7.93
CA GLU A 338 -0.67 -20.70 7.71
C GLU A 338 -0.95 -19.52 8.64
N VAL A 339 -1.60 -18.48 8.12
CA VAL A 339 -2.07 -17.38 8.95
C VAL A 339 -3.54 -17.57 9.28
N THR A 340 -3.86 -17.64 10.57
CA THR A 340 -5.25 -17.81 11.05
C THR A 340 -5.51 -16.87 12.22
N GLN A 341 -6.49 -15.96 12.06
CA GLN A 341 -6.92 -15.05 13.13
C GLN A 341 -5.79 -14.22 13.76
N GLY A 342 -4.79 -13.79 12.97
CA GLY A 342 -3.65 -13.01 13.47
C GLY A 342 -2.47 -13.86 13.95
N ASP A 343 -2.65 -15.18 14.11
CA ASP A 343 -1.57 -16.11 14.43
C ASP A 343 -0.90 -16.62 13.16
N LEU A 344 0.42 -16.78 13.22
CA LEU A 344 1.20 -17.57 12.28
C LEU A 344 1.41 -18.98 12.85
N ILE A 345 1.03 -19.99 12.09
CA ILE A 345 1.06 -21.40 12.49
C ILE A 345 1.95 -22.18 11.52
N LEU A 346 2.95 -22.90 12.05
CA LEU A 346 3.79 -23.79 11.27
C LEU A 346 2.99 -24.96 10.71
N THR A 347 3.11 -25.20 9.41
CA THR A 347 2.56 -26.41 8.78
C THR A 347 3.49 -27.62 9.01
N ALA A 348 3.03 -28.83 8.68
CA ALA A 348 3.89 -30.02 8.70
C ALA A 348 5.11 -29.88 7.77
N GLU A 349 4.93 -29.27 6.60
CA GLU A 349 6.03 -29.04 5.64
C GLU A 349 6.98 -27.93 6.14
N GLY A 350 6.46 -26.90 6.81
CA GLY A 350 7.29 -25.87 7.47
C GLY A 350 8.12 -26.44 8.62
N LYS A 351 7.54 -27.34 9.41
CA LYS A 351 8.28 -28.04 10.47
C LYS A 351 9.38 -28.92 9.89
N ALA A 352 9.07 -29.68 8.84
CA ALA A 352 10.06 -30.48 8.12
C ALA A 352 11.17 -29.60 7.50
N PHE A 353 10.85 -28.38 7.05
CA PHE A 353 11.82 -27.43 6.52
C PHE A 353 12.83 -26.98 7.59
N VAL A 354 12.35 -26.66 8.80
CA VAL A 354 13.19 -26.23 9.94
C VAL A 354 14.08 -27.37 10.41
N GLU A 355 13.53 -28.58 10.53
CA GLU A 355 14.26 -29.78 10.98
C GLU A 355 15.24 -30.34 9.94
N ALA A 356 15.10 -29.96 8.67
CA ALA A 356 15.93 -30.46 7.59
C ALA A 356 17.33 -29.83 7.55
N ASP A 357 18.32 -30.69 7.28
CA ASP A 357 19.66 -30.30 6.85
C ASP A 357 19.62 -29.57 5.49
N VAL A 358 20.75 -28.94 5.11
CA VAL A 358 20.86 -28.03 3.97
C VAL A 358 20.27 -28.58 2.66
N GLU A 359 20.64 -29.79 2.24
CA GLU A 359 20.21 -30.34 0.95
C GLU A 359 18.71 -30.75 0.94
N PRO A 360 18.19 -31.52 1.91
CA PRO A 360 16.75 -31.77 2.01
C PRO A 360 15.92 -30.49 2.12
N ARG A 361 16.43 -29.45 2.81
CA ARG A 361 15.77 -28.15 2.95
C ARG A 361 15.61 -27.44 1.60
N LYS A 362 16.67 -27.41 0.77
CA LYS A 362 16.61 -26.88 -0.59
C LYS A 362 15.62 -27.65 -1.46
N ALA A 363 15.66 -28.98 -1.41
CA ALA A 363 14.75 -29.83 -2.19
C ALA A 363 13.28 -29.61 -1.79
N LEU A 364 13.01 -29.45 -0.50
CA LEU A 364 11.66 -29.14 0.00
C LEU A 364 11.20 -27.76 -0.47
N PHE A 365 12.08 -26.75 -0.41
CA PHE A 365 11.81 -25.42 -0.97
C PHE A 365 11.49 -25.48 -2.46
N ALA A 366 12.32 -26.19 -3.23
CA ALA A 366 12.15 -26.36 -4.67
C ALA A 366 10.79 -26.96 -5.04
N LYS A 367 10.39 -28.03 -4.33
CA LYS A 367 9.09 -28.69 -4.48
C LYS A 367 7.94 -27.70 -4.27
N HIS A 368 7.98 -26.93 -3.19
CA HIS A 368 6.93 -25.97 -2.85
C HIS A 368 6.91 -24.76 -3.78
N LEU A 369 8.09 -24.27 -4.18
CA LEU A 369 8.24 -23.19 -5.16
C LEU A 369 7.58 -23.59 -6.50
N LEU A 370 7.89 -24.77 -7.02
CA LEU A 370 7.31 -25.26 -8.27
C LEU A 370 5.82 -25.61 -8.16
N ALA A 371 5.36 -26.06 -6.99
CA ALA A 371 3.96 -26.41 -6.78
C ALA A 371 3.04 -25.19 -6.59
N HIS A 372 3.57 -24.09 -6.04
CA HIS A 372 2.74 -22.98 -5.56
C HIS A 372 3.08 -21.62 -6.17
N VAL A 373 4.20 -21.47 -6.86
CA VAL A 373 4.58 -20.22 -7.55
C VAL A 373 4.53 -20.42 -9.06
N ALA A 374 3.45 -19.90 -9.66
CA ALA A 374 3.11 -20.11 -11.07
C ALA A 374 4.24 -19.76 -12.04
N ILE A 375 4.89 -18.61 -11.82
CA ILE A 375 5.98 -18.15 -12.67
C ILE A 375 7.22 -19.04 -12.56
N ALA A 376 7.53 -19.56 -11.37
CA ALA A 376 8.64 -20.51 -11.19
C ALA A 376 8.36 -21.82 -11.94
N ALA A 377 7.13 -22.35 -11.80
CA ALA A 377 6.68 -23.55 -12.51
C ALA A 377 6.69 -23.34 -14.03
N HIS A 378 6.27 -22.16 -14.49
CA HIS A 378 6.26 -21.80 -15.89
C HIS A 378 7.68 -21.70 -16.47
N ILE A 379 8.60 -21.00 -15.80
CA ILE A 379 10.02 -20.93 -16.20
C ILE A 379 10.59 -22.33 -16.33
N ARG A 380 10.40 -23.18 -15.30
CA ARG A 380 10.91 -24.55 -15.30
C ARG A 380 10.36 -25.36 -16.47
N ARG A 381 9.05 -25.32 -16.71
CA ARG A 381 8.41 -26.01 -17.84
C ARG A 381 8.97 -25.58 -19.19
N VAL A 382 9.13 -24.27 -19.42
CA VAL A 382 9.70 -23.74 -20.67
C VAL A 382 11.14 -24.21 -20.87
N LEU A 383 11.93 -24.30 -19.81
CA LEU A 383 13.30 -24.82 -19.89
C LEU A 383 13.32 -26.34 -20.16
N ASP A 384 12.43 -27.11 -19.52
CA ASP A 384 12.32 -28.55 -19.74
C ASP A 384 11.87 -28.89 -21.18
N GLU A 385 10.95 -28.09 -21.76
CA GLU A 385 10.43 -28.28 -23.13
C GLU A 385 11.43 -27.88 -24.24
N ARG A 386 12.41 -27.03 -23.93
CA ARG A 386 13.37 -26.53 -24.91
C ARG A 386 14.56 -27.48 -25.06
N PRO A 387 14.95 -27.87 -26.29
CA PRO A 387 16.12 -28.72 -26.52
C PRO A 387 17.44 -28.13 -25.99
N THR A 388 17.53 -26.80 -25.93
CA THR A 388 18.72 -26.08 -25.42
C THR A 388 18.68 -25.89 -23.91
N HIS A 389 17.57 -26.23 -23.25
CA HIS A 389 17.30 -25.94 -21.84
C HIS A 389 17.58 -24.49 -21.45
N ARG A 390 17.37 -23.55 -22.40
CA ARG A 390 17.69 -22.13 -22.26
C ARG A 390 16.57 -21.25 -22.79
N ALA A 391 16.26 -20.18 -22.05
CA ALA A 391 15.27 -19.19 -22.45
C ALA A 391 15.74 -17.77 -22.07
N PRO A 392 15.50 -16.75 -22.93
CA PRO A 392 15.86 -15.37 -22.61
C PRO A 392 14.96 -14.80 -21.52
N TYR A 393 15.48 -13.86 -20.74
CA TYR A 393 14.74 -13.11 -19.71
C TYR A 393 13.48 -12.45 -20.28
N SER A 394 13.63 -11.81 -21.45
CA SER A 394 12.55 -11.02 -22.08
C SER A 394 11.28 -11.84 -22.32
N ARG A 395 11.41 -13.14 -22.59
CA ARG A 395 10.26 -14.03 -22.74
C ARG A 395 9.36 -13.99 -21.50
N PHE A 396 9.95 -14.11 -20.32
CA PHE A 396 9.18 -14.18 -19.08
C PHE A 396 8.78 -12.79 -18.58
N SER A 397 9.59 -11.76 -18.85
CA SER A 397 9.21 -10.39 -18.47
C SER A 397 8.04 -9.90 -19.31
N GLU A 398 8.06 -10.10 -20.62
CA GLU A 398 6.94 -9.78 -21.52
C GLU A 398 5.66 -10.53 -21.11
N GLU A 399 5.75 -11.84 -20.83
CA GLU A 399 4.60 -12.64 -20.35
C GLU A 399 4.07 -12.19 -18.97
N LEU A 400 4.90 -11.63 -18.09
CA LEU A 400 4.44 -11.05 -16.83
C LEU A 400 3.84 -9.66 -17.05
N GLU A 401 4.42 -8.84 -17.92
CA GLU A 401 3.92 -7.51 -18.30
C GLU A 401 2.52 -7.58 -18.97
N ASP A 402 2.17 -8.73 -19.54
CA ASP A 402 0.79 -9.03 -19.96
C ASP A 402 -0.21 -8.99 -18.79
N HIS A 403 0.26 -9.20 -17.55
CA HIS A 403 -0.56 -9.28 -16.34
C HIS A 403 -0.27 -8.20 -15.29
N MET A 404 0.91 -7.57 -15.27
CA MET A 404 1.33 -6.56 -14.29
C MET A 404 2.14 -5.42 -14.93
N SER A 405 2.55 -4.40 -14.14
CA SER A 405 3.43 -3.33 -14.66
C SER A 405 4.85 -3.83 -14.88
N GLU A 406 5.64 -3.12 -15.70
CA GLU A 406 7.06 -3.39 -15.91
C GLU A 406 7.83 -3.46 -14.58
N GLU A 407 7.63 -2.50 -13.68
CA GLU A 407 8.23 -2.48 -12.35
C GLU A 407 7.88 -3.73 -11.52
N PHE A 408 6.60 -4.15 -11.54
CA PHE A 408 6.17 -5.35 -10.83
C PHE A 408 6.67 -6.64 -11.49
N ALA A 409 6.78 -6.68 -12.81
CA ALA A 409 7.32 -7.81 -13.57
C ALA A 409 8.81 -7.98 -13.29
N GLU A 410 9.58 -6.88 -13.33
CA GLU A 410 11.00 -6.87 -12.98
C GLU A 410 11.21 -7.36 -11.55
N ARG A 411 10.46 -6.79 -10.59
CA ARG A 411 10.52 -7.19 -9.18
C ARG A 411 10.17 -8.66 -9.00
N THR A 412 9.10 -9.13 -9.64
CA THR A 412 8.65 -10.53 -9.59
C THR A 412 9.70 -11.49 -10.13
N LEU A 413 10.31 -11.17 -11.28
CA LEU A 413 11.37 -11.99 -11.86
C LEU A 413 12.62 -12.00 -11.00
N ARG A 414 13.03 -10.85 -10.48
CA ARG A 414 14.18 -10.77 -9.57
C ARG A 414 13.98 -11.65 -8.34
N THR A 415 12.78 -11.62 -7.75
CA THR A 415 12.41 -12.48 -6.62
C THR A 415 12.44 -13.96 -7.00
N VAL A 416 11.78 -14.34 -8.11
CA VAL A 416 11.73 -15.76 -8.52
C VAL A 416 13.12 -16.29 -8.92
N ILE A 417 13.99 -15.44 -9.48
CA ILE A 417 15.40 -15.79 -9.77
C ILE A 417 16.14 -16.10 -8.47
N ALA A 418 16.00 -15.26 -7.43
CA ALA A 418 16.64 -15.49 -6.14
C ALA A 418 16.15 -16.79 -5.47
N TRP A 419 14.84 -17.03 -5.49
CA TRP A 419 14.24 -18.25 -4.95
C TRP A 419 14.62 -19.49 -5.75
N GLY A 420 14.60 -19.40 -7.08
CA GLY A 420 14.99 -20.49 -7.98
C GLY A 420 16.46 -20.87 -7.83
N ARG A 421 17.34 -19.90 -7.56
CA ARG A 421 18.75 -20.15 -7.24
C ARG A 421 18.91 -20.87 -5.90
N TYR A 422 18.16 -20.49 -4.87
CA TYR A 422 18.22 -21.16 -3.56
C TYR A 422 17.72 -22.60 -3.63
N GLY A 423 16.59 -22.84 -4.30
CA GLY A 423 16.02 -24.18 -4.49
C GLY A 423 16.67 -24.97 -5.63
N GLU A 424 17.71 -24.45 -6.27
CA GLU A 424 18.42 -25.11 -7.38
C GLU A 424 17.48 -25.58 -8.52
N VAL A 425 16.44 -24.81 -8.80
CA VAL A 425 15.40 -25.16 -9.77
C VAL A 425 15.80 -24.78 -11.21
N PHE A 426 16.49 -23.65 -11.34
CA PHE A 426 17.06 -23.12 -12.59
C PHE A 426 18.14 -22.09 -12.26
N SER A 427 19.02 -21.83 -13.22
CA SER A 427 20.03 -20.78 -13.16
C SER A 427 19.63 -19.57 -13.99
N TYR A 428 20.19 -18.40 -13.67
CA TYR A 428 20.05 -17.16 -14.41
C TYR A 428 21.39 -16.45 -14.52
N ASP A 429 21.79 -16.13 -15.75
CA ASP A 429 23.00 -15.37 -16.07
C ASP A 429 22.63 -13.91 -16.42
N GLU A 430 23.04 -12.98 -15.56
CA GLU A 430 22.81 -11.55 -15.72
C GLU A 430 23.50 -10.96 -16.96
N LYS A 431 24.65 -11.50 -17.39
CA LYS A 431 25.40 -10.96 -18.54
C LYS A 431 24.73 -11.30 -19.85
N THR A 432 24.20 -12.51 -19.96
CA THR A 432 23.54 -12.99 -21.17
C THR A 432 22.03 -12.81 -21.13
N ALA A 433 21.47 -12.44 -19.97
CA ALA A 433 20.04 -12.35 -19.70
C ALA A 433 19.31 -13.64 -20.07
N GLN A 434 19.85 -14.79 -19.65
CA GLN A 434 19.30 -16.11 -19.96
C GLN A 434 19.07 -16.95 -18.72
N PHE A 435 17.93 -17.63 -18.71
CA PHE A 435 17.64 -18.74 -17.84
C PHE A 435 18.19 -20.04 -18.43
N SER A 436 18.67 -20.95 -17.58
CA SER A 436 19.05 -22.31 -17.96
C SER A 436 18.68 -23.33 -16.90
N LEU A 437 18.57 -24.61 -17.26
CA LEU A 437 18.60 -25.67 -16.24
C LEU A 437 19.98 -25.71 -15.57
N ILE A 438 20.00 -26.19 -14.32
CA ILE A 438 21.23 -26.50 -13.60
C ILE A 438 21.68 -27.86 -14.09
N GLU A 439 22.91 -27.96 -14.60
CA GLU A 439 23.49 -29.24 -15.00
C GLU A 439 23.75 -30.07 -13.74
N GLU A 440 23.18 -31.27 -13.65
CA GLU A 440 23.56 -32.26 -12.64
C GLU A 440 24.93 -32.81 -13.04
N ASP A 441 25.98 -32.45 -12.28
CA ASP A 441 27.33 -33.00 -12.42
C ASP A 441 27.42 -34.48 -11.99
#